data_AF-A0A1G0VI15-F1
#
_entry.id   AF-A0A1G0VI15-F1
#
_cell.length_a   1.000
_cell.length_b   1.000
_cell.length_c   1.000
_cell.angle_alpha   90.00
_cell.angle_beta   90.00
_cell.angle_gamma   90.00
#
_symmetry.space_group_name_H-M   'P 1'
#
loop_
_entity.id
_entity.type
_entity.pdbx_description
1 polymer ?
#
loop_
_entity_poly.entity_id
_entity_poly.type
_entity_poly.pdbx_seq_one_letter_code
_entity_poly.pdbx_strand_id
1 'polypeptide(L)' 'MNDTSPWAKKIQDELFAKLSGEERLLMGLEMFETARKIVLSSFPPNLSENEIRKRLFFRFYGNDFSEEEKERILANL' A
#
# COMPACT_ATOMS: atom_id res chain seq x y z
N MET A 1 14.44 2.15 7.31
CA MET A 1 14.86 0.73 7.45
C MET A 1 16.28 0.75 7.95
N ASN A 2 16.49 0.40 9.22
CA ASN A 2 17.84 0.33 9.83
C ASN A 2 18.44 -1.09 9.74
N ASP A 3 17.70 -2.00 9.13
CA ASP A 3 18.03 -3.40 8.83
C ASP A 3 18.78 -3.58 7.51
N THR A 4 18.78 -2.57 6.62
CA THR A 4 19.62 -2.57 5.42
C THR A 4 21.05 -2.19 5.77
N SER A 5 21.97 -3.12 5.56
CA SER A 5 23.40 -2.86 5.72
C SER A 5 23.92 -1.75 4.77
N PRO A 6 24.98 -1.00 5.15
CA PRO A 6 25.49 0.10 4.32
C PRO A 6 25.91 -0.32 2.91
N TRP A 7 26.48 -1.52 2.74
CA TRP A 7 26.90 -2.02 1.43
C TRP A 7 25.69 -2.30 0.53
N ALA A 8 24.62 -2.89 1.06
CA ALA A 8 23.40 -3.17 0.31
C ALA A 8 22.67 -1.88 -0.06
N LYS A 9 22.66 -0.88 0.83
CA LYS A 9 22.10 0.43 0.55
C LYS A 9 22.82 1.11 -0.63
N LYS A 10 24.15 1.07 -0.65
CA LYS A 10 24.95 1.62 -1.76
C LYS A 10 24.57 0.98 -3.11
N ILE A 11 24.46 -0.35 -3.15
CA ILE A 11 24.03 -1.06 -4.38
C ILE A 11 22.62 -0.64 -4.79
N GLN A 12 21.69 -0.56 -3.84
CA GLN A 12 20.32 -0.10 -4.10
C GLN A 12 20.33 1.30 -4.71
N ASP A 13 21.07 2.25 -4.14
CA ASP A 13 21.15 3.62 -4.63
C ASP A 13 21.72 3.70 -6.05
N GLU A 14 22.77 2.93 -6.35
CA GLU A 14 23.35 2.84 -7.69
C GLU A 14 22.38 2.24 -8.72
N LEU A 15 21.54 1.29 -8.33
CA LEU A 15 20.51 0.72 -9.20
C LEU A 15 19.38 1.73 -9.45
N PHE A 16 18.89 2.40 -8.41
CA PHE A 16 17.82 3.40 -8.53
C PHE A 16 18.24 4.63 -9.33
N ALA A 17 19.52 5.01 -9.29
CA ALA A 17 20.07 6.11 -10.08
C ALA A 17 20.05 5.84 -11.59
N LYS A 18 20.04 4.57 -12.01
CA LYS A 18 19.97 4.16 -13.42
C LYS A 18 18.56 4.22 -14.01
N LEU A 19 17.54 4.29 -13.15
CA LEU A 19 16.14 4.33 -13.56
C LEU A 19 15.69 5.76 -13.86
N SER A 20 14.89 5.91 -14.91
CA SER A 20 14.12 7.11 -15.20
C SER A 20 13.06 7.37 -14.11
N GLY A 21 12.48 8.58 -14.14
CA GLY A 21 11.35 8.91 -13.26
C GLY A 21 10.15 7.98 -13.48
N GLU A 22 9.86 7.62 -14.73
CA GLU A 22 8.75 6.76 -15.11
C GLU A 22 8.94 5.32 -14.61
N GLU A 23 10.13 4.74 -14.79
CA GLU A 23 10.43 3.39 -14.30
C GLU A 23 10.32 3.29 -12.78
N ARG A 24 10.75 4.34 -12.04
CA ARG A 24 10.58 4.38 -10.59
C ARG A 24 9.12 4.47 -10.18
N LEU A 25 8.29 5.22 -10.93
CA LEU A 25 6.85 5.29 -10.69
C LEU A 25 6.19 3.93 -10.92
N LEU A 26 6.47 3.28 -12.05
CA LEU A 26 5.93 1.96 -12.38
C LEU A 26 6.31 0.93 -11.32
N MET A 27 7.57 0.90 -10.89
CA MET A 27 8.02 0.02 -9.82
C MET A 27 7.19 0.22 -8.54
N GLY A 28 6.94 1.47 -8.14
CA GLY A 28 6.09 1.77 -6.97
C GLY A 28 4.64 1.30 -7.14
N LEU A 29 4.07 1.48 -8.33
CA LEU A 29 2.70 1.06 -8.66
C LEU A 29 2.57 -0.48 -8.63
N GLU A 30 3.53 -1.21 -9.20
CA GLU A 30 3.55 -2.67 -9.20
C GLU A 30 3.68 -3.26 -7.79
N MET A 31 4.53 -2.64 -6.95
CA MET A 31 4.65 -3.00 -5.54
C MET A 31 3.32 -2.80 -4.80
N PHE A 32 2.66 -1.67 -5.03
CA PHE A 32 1.35 -1.39 -4.43
C PHE A 32 0.27 -2.36 -4.91
N GLU A 33 0.23 -2.67 -6.22
CA GLU A 33 -0.71 -3.63 -6.77
C GLU A 33 -0.53 -5.02 -6.14
N THR A 34 0.73 -5.44 -5.97
CA THR A 34 1.08 -6.70 -5.31
C THR A 34 0.60 -6.71 -3.85
N ALA A 35 0.89 -5.67 -3.08
CA ALA A 35 0.43 -5.54 -1.70
C ALA A 35 -1.10 -5.57 -1.60
N ARG A 36 -1.80 -4.88 -2.51
CA ARG A 36 -3.26 -4.89 -2.60
C ARG A 36 -3.82 -6.28 -2.88
N LYS A 37 -3.24 -7.04 -3.81
CA LYS A 37 -3.64 -8.43 -4.10
C LYS A 37 -3.48 -9.33 -2.88
N ILE A 38 -2.38 -9.20 -2.15
CA ILE A 38 -2.14 -9.96 -0.91
C ILE A 38 -3.24 -9.65 0.11
N VAL A 39 -3.54 -8.37 0.35
CA VAL A 39 -4.60 -7.96 1.28
C VAL A 39 -5.97 -8.48 0.85
N LEU A 40 -6.33 -8.36 -0.44
CA LEU A 40 -7.61 -8.83 -0.95
C LEU A 40 -7.76 -10.35 -0.76
N SER A 41 -6.68 -11.11 -0.93
CA SER A 41 -6.70 -12.56 -0.73
C SER A 41 -6.98 -12.99 0.72
N SER A 42 -6.76 -12.11 1.70
CA SER A 42 -7.07 -12.39 3.11
C SER A 42 -8.50 -12.03 3.50
N PHE A 43 -9.31 -11.50 2.60
CA PHE A 43 -10.71 -11.15 2.88
C PHE A 43 -11.63 -12.36 2.69
N PRO A 44 -12.77 -12.42 3.41
CA PRO A 44 -13.82 -13.39 3.14
C PRO A 44 -14.25 -13.37 1.66
N PRO A 45 -14.65 -14.51 1.08
CA PRO A 45 -15.21 -14.54 -0.26
C PRO A 45 -16.59 -13.87 -0.31
N ASN A 46 -17.05 -13.51 -1.51
CA ASN A 46 -18.40 -12.99 -1.79
C ASN A 46 -18.79 -11.68 -1.06
N LEU A 47 -17.81 -10.83 -0.75
CA LEU A 47 -18.08 -9.49 -0.24
C LEU A 47 -18.61 -8.57 -1.35
N SER A 48 -19.47 -7.63 -0.98
CA SER A 48 -19.84 -6.53 -1.87
C SER A 48 -18.65 -5.59 -2.09
N GLU A 49 -18.68 -4.85 -3.20
CA GLU A 49 -17.63 -3.86 -3.50
C GLU A 49 -17.48 -2.82 -2.38
N ASN A 50 -18.60 -2.34 -1.82
CA ASN A 50 -18.58 -1.40 -0.69
C ASN A 50 -17.86 -1.98 0.53
N GLU A 51 -18.15 -3.23 0.88
CA GLU A 51 -17.52 -3.92 2.01
C GLU A 51 -16.02 -4.16 1.78
N ILE A 52 -15.62 -4.45 0.54
CA ILE A 52 -14.20 -4.52 0.14
C ILE A 52 -13.53 -3.16 0.34
N ARG A 53 -14.14 -2.06 -0.11
CA ARG A 53 -13.59 -0.70 0.04
C ARG A 53 -13.42 -0.32 1.52
N LYS A 54 -14.41 -0.60 2.36
CA LYS A 54 -14.34 -0.35 3.82
C LYS A 54 -13.20 -1.13 4.47
N ARG A 55 -13.05 -2.41 4.14
CA ARG A 55 -11.97 -3.25 4.69
C ARG A 55 -10.59 -2.82 4.20
N LEU A 56 -10.45 -2.42 2.94
CA LEU A 56 -9.21 -1.84 2.43
C LEU A 56 -8.86 -0.55 3.18
N PHE A 57 -9.84 0.34 3.38
CA PHE A 57 -9.65 1.56 4.16
C PHE A 57 -9.12 1.26 5.57
N PHE A 58 -9.79 0.38 6.32
CA PHE A 58 -9.32 0.02 7.67
C PHE A 58 -7.95 -0.66 7.65
N ARG A 59 -7.67 -1.51 6.66
CA ARG A 59 -6.39 -2.24 6.57
C ARG A 59 -5.21 -1.32 6.34
N PHE A 60 -5.35 -0.33 5.47
CA PHE A 60 -4.25 0.55 5.08
C PHE A 60 -4.18 1.82 5.91
N TYR A 61 -5.31 2.35 6.36
CA TYR A 61 -5.41 3.68 6.97
C TYR A 61 -6.16 3.69 8.29
N GLY A 62 -6.65 2.55 8.78
CA GLY A 62 -7.50 2.50 9.98
C GLY A 62 -6.83 3.05 11.24
N ASN A 63 -5.49 3.12 11.29
CA ASN A 63 -4.75 3.68 12.42
C ASN A 63 -4.37 5.15 12.23
N ASP A 64 -4.62 5.72 11.05
CA ASP A 64 -4.21 7.08 10.69
C ASP A 64 -5.31 8.12 11.00
N PHE A 65 -6.50 7.66 11.38
CA PHE A 65 -7.70 8.48 11.58
C PHE A 65 -8.31 8.24 12.97
N SER A 66 -8.97 9.27 13.53
CA SER A 66 -9.83 9.09 14.71
C SER A 66 -11.08 8.27 14.38
N GLU A 67 -11.82 7.80 15.39
CA GLU A 67 -13.08 7.09 15.14
C GLU A 67 -14.11 7.99 14.43
N GLU A 68 -14.19 9.26 14.80
CA GLU A 68 -15.09 10.22 14.15
C GLU A 68 -14.70 10.46 12.68
N GLU A 69 -13.41 10.49 12.37
CA GLU A 69 -12.93 10.62 10.99
C GLU A 69 -13.22 9.36 10.17
N LYS A 70 -13.05 8.17 10.76
CA LYS A 70 -13.39 6.90 10.11
C LYS A 70 -14.87 6.86 9.77
N GLU A 71 -15.75 7.20 10.70
CA GLU A 71 -17.20 7.22 10.46
C GLU A 71 -17.58 8.14 9.29
N ARG A 72 -17.02 9.36 9.27
CA ARG A 72 -17.24 10.31 8.17
C ARG A 72 -16.74 9.79 6.82
N ILE A 73 -15.58 9.14 6.78
CA ILE A 73 -15.03 8.56 5.55
C ILE A 73 -15.92 7.41 5.07
N LEU A 74 -16.33 6.51 5.97
CA LEU A 74 -17.18 5.36 5.67
C LEU A 74 -18.58 5.76 5.19
N ALA A 75 -19.11 6.90 5.63
CA ALA A 75 -20.38 7.44 5.16
C ALA A 75 -20.34 7.91 3.69
N ASN A 76 -19.14 8.13 3.13
CA ASN A 76 -18.94 8.64 1.76
C ASN A 76 -18.27 7.61 0.82
N LEU A 77 -18.14 6.35 1.25
CA LEU A 77 -17.56 5.23 0.51
C LEU A 77 -18.62 4.36 -0.18
#